data_AF-A0A932KD86-F1
#
_entry.id   AF-A0A932KD86-F1
#
_cell.length_a   1.000
_cell.length_b   1.000
_cell.length_c   1.000
_cell.angle_alpha   90.00
_cell.angle_beta   90.00
_cell.angle_gamma   90.00
#
_symmetry.space_group_name_H-M   'P 1'
#
loop_
_entity.id
_entity.type
_entity.pdbx_description
1 polymer ?
#
loop_
_entity_poly.entity_id
_entity_poly.type
_entity_poly.pdbx_seq_one_letter_code
_entity_poly.pdbx_strand_id
1 'polypeptide(L)' 'MAYEDWLRDKVVYGTPEVVVDRLQQLRDELDLTQMLYEINLGRQIPYALQLKNLRLINQRVIPRFK' A
#
# COMPACT_ATOMS: atom_id res chain seq x y z
N MET A 1 -11.33 1.46 18.33
CA MET A 1 -10.82 0.66 17.20
C MET A 1 -9.51 0.04 17.64
N ALA A 2 -9.37 -1.28 17.50
CA ALA A 2 -8.13 -1.97 17.80
C ALA A 2 -7.13 -1.79 16.66
N TYR A 3 -5.85 -2.06 16.94
CA TYR A 3 -4.78 -2.05 15.94
C TYR A 3 -5.09 -2.99 14.75
N GLU A 4 -5.68 -4.15 15.04
CA GLU A 4 -6.13 -5.14 14.07
C GLU A 4 -7.18 -4.58 13.09
N ASP A 5 -8.14 -3.79 13.60
CA ASP A 5 -9.16 -3.16 12.76
C ASP A 5 -8.54 -2.14 11.80
N TRP A 6 -7.51 -1.43 12.27
CA TRP A 6 -6.78 -0.49 11.43
C TRP A 6 -6.03 -1.22 10.31
N LEU A 7 -5.35 -2.32 10.64
CA LEU A 7 -4.64 -3.14 9.67
C LEU A 7 -5.58 -3.71 8.61
N ARG A 8 -6.76 -4.20 9.01
CA ARG A 8 -7.74 -4.80 8.10
C ARG A 8 -8.37 -3.79 7.15
N ASP A 9 -8.76 -2.63 7.67
CA ASP A 9 -9.70 -1.74 6.97
C ASP A 9 -9.05 -0.46 6.42
N LYS A 10 -7.88 -0.06 6.91
CA LYS A 10 -7.32 1.28 6.68
C LYS A 10 -5.94 1.32 6.04
N VAL A 11 -5.24 0.20 5.96
CA VAL A 11 -3.92 0.13 5.34
C VAL A 11 -3.76 -1.09 4.44
N VAL A 12 -2.93 -0.93 3.41
CA VAL A 12 -2.47 -2.04 2.57
C VAL A 12 -1.02 -2.31 2.94
N TYR A 13 -0.71 -3.53 3.36
CA TYR A 13 0.61 -3.91 3.87
C TYR A 13 0.96 -5.36 3.51
N GLY A 14 2.25 -5.70 3.56
CA GLY A 14 2.74 -7.05 3.27
C GLY A 14 3.89 -7.05 2.24
N THR A 15 4.04 -8.18 1.55
CA THR A 15 4.98 -8.28 0.40
C THR A 15 4.42 -7.51 -0.79
N PRO A 16 5.25 -7.16 -1.79
CA PRO A 16 4.77 -6.50 -3.00
C PRO A 16 3.62 -7.24 -3.69
N GLU A 17 3.63 -8.57 -3.68
CA GLU A 17 2.60 -9.40 -4.30
C GLU A 17 1.26 -9.24 -3.58
N VAL A 18 1.25 -9.34 -2.24
CA VAL A 18 0.04 -9.13 -1.42
C VAL A 18 -0.51 -7.71 -1.60
N VAL A 19 0.37 -6.72 -1.70
CA VAL A 19 -0.03 -5.32 -1.94
C VAL A 19 -0.67 -5.16 -3.32
N VAL A 20 -0.13 -5.80 -4.36
CA VAL A 20 -0.72 -5.78 -5.71
C VAL A 20 -2.13 -6.38 -5.68
N ASP A 21 -2.27 -7.58 -5.13
CA ASP A 21 -3.56 -8.29 -5.11
C ASP A 21 -4.62 -7.46 -4.37
N ARG A 22 -4.26 -6.86 -3.24
CA ARG A 22 -5.19 -6.05 -2.45
C ARG A 22 -5.57 -4.74 -3.16
N LEU A 23 -4.62 -4.07 -3.80
CA LEU A 23 -4.90 -2.84 -4.56
C LEU A 23 -5.74 -3.12 -5.81
N GLN A 24 -5.53 -4.26 -6.50
CA GLN A 24 -6.37 -4.68 -7.63
C GLN A 24 -7.80 -4.96 -7.17
N GLN A 25 -7.97 -5.69 -6.07
CA GLN A 25 -9.28 -5.93 -5.48
C GLN A 25 -10.01 -4.61 -5.18
N LEU A 26 -9.34 -3.68 -4.50
CA LEU A 26 -9.95 -2.38 -4.17
C LEU A 26 -10.28 -1.54 -5.40
N ARG A 27 -9.43 -1.58 -6.43
CA ARG A 27 -9.69 -0.89 -7.70
C ARG A 27 -10.96 -1.41 -8.35
N ASP A 28 -11.09 -2.72 -8.42
CA ASP A 28 -12.17 -3.37 -9.16
C ASP A 28 -13.50 -3.33 -8.38
N GLU A 29 -13.46 -3.43 -7.05
CA GLU A 29 -14.65 -3.33 -6.18
C GLU A 29 -15.21 -1.91 -6.09
N LEU A 30 -14.35 -0.88 -6.14
CA LEU A 30 -14.73 0.52 -5.95
C LEU A 30 -14.66 1.37 -7.24
N ASP A 31 -14.37 0.74 -8.38
CA ASP A 31 -14.17 1.37 -9.70
C ASP A 31 -13.20 2.57 -9.65
N LEU A 32 -12.04 2.37 -9.01
CA LEU A 32 -11.07 3.44 -8.79
C LEU A 32 -10.28 3.73 -10.06
N THR A 33 -10.28 4.99 -10.50
CA THR A 33 -9.47 5.45 -11.63
C THR A 33 -8.08 5.94 -11.22
N GLN A 34 -7.89 6.28 -9.94
CA GLN A 34 -6.61 6.77 -9.41
C GLN A 34 -6.43 6.35 -7.96
N MET A 35 -5.18 6.10 -7.56
CA MET A 35 -4.81 5.84 -6.17
C MET A 35 -3.72 6.80 -5.71
N LEU A 36 -3.89 7.36 -4.52
CA LEU A 36 -2.87 8.11 -3.79
C LEU A 36 -2.50 7.30 -2.55
N TYR A 37 -1.20 7.24 -2.23
CA TYR A 37 -0.73 6.54 -1.04
C TYR A 37 0.27 7.39 -0.26
N GLU A 38 0.25 7.20 1.06
CA GLU A 38 1.21 7.79 1.99
C GLU A 38 1.99 6.66 2.67
N ILE A 39 3.31 6.83 2.79
CA ILE A 39 4.21 5.77 3.27
C ILE A 39 4.51 5.90 4.76
N ASN A 40 4.35 7.10 5.33
CA ASN A 40 4.76 7.39 6.70
C ASN A 40 3.61 8.03 7.50
N LEU A 41 2.45 7.38 7.47
CA LEU A 41 1.31 7.78 8.27
C LEU A 41 1.70 7.77 9.76
N GLY A 42 1.59 8.94 10.41
CA GLY A 42 1.97 9.10 11.82
C GLY A 42 3.45 9.47 12.06
N ARG A 43 4.28 9.58 11.01
CA ARG A 43 5.65 10.10 11.05
C ARG A 43 6.66 9.31 11.90
N GLN A 44 6.36 8.06 12.23
CA GLN A 44 7.18 7.22 13.12
C GLN A 44 8.10 6.22 12.39
N ILE A 45 7.99 6.09 11.06
CA ILE A 45 8.79 5.11 10.31
C ILE A 45 10.19 5.67 10.03
N PRO A 46 11.28 4.93 10.32
CA PRO A 46 12.63 5.34 9.96
C PRO A 46 12.81 5.62 8.45
N TYR A 47 13.56 6.66 8.12
CA TYR A 47 13.74 7.11 6.72
C TYR A 47 14.22 6.00 5.78
N ALA A 48 15.17 5.16 6.21
CA ALA A 48 15.67 4.05 5.41
C ALA A 48 14.59 3.03 5.02
N LEU A 49 13.63 2.78 5.92
CA LEU A 49 12.50 1.88 5.66
C LEU A 49 11.48 2.52 4.71
N GLN A 50 11.24 3.83 4.82
CA GLN A 50 10.42 4.57 3.87
C GLN A 50 11.00 4.49 2.45
N LEU A 51 12.31 4.70 2.30
CA LEU A 51 12.99 4.64 1.00
C LEU A 51 12.97 3.23 0.41
N LYS A 52 13.14 2.20 1.27
CA LYS A 52 12.99 0.80 0.84
C LYS A 52 11.57 0.51 0.36
N ASN A 53 10.55 0.97 1.08
CA ASN A 53 9.16 0.82 0.66
C ASN A 53 8.89 1.51 -0.68
N LEU A 54 9.30 2.78 -0.84
CA LEU A 54 9.20 3.51 -2.11
C LEU A 54 9.80 2.73 -3.28
N ARG A 55 11.01 2.18 -3.10
CA ARG A 55 11.67 1.37 -4.13
C ARG A 55 10.85 0.13 -4.49
N LEU A 56 10.35 -0.59 -3.48
CA LEU A 56 9.53 -1.79 -3.71
C LEU A 56 8.23 -1.45 -4.44
N ILE A 57 7.51 -0.41 -4.02
CA ILE A 57 6.27 0.02 -4.68
C ILE A 57 6.55 0.35 -6.15
N ASN A 58 7.53 1.19 -6.44
CA ASN A 58 7.82 1.61 -7.81
C ASN A 58 8.34 0.47 -8.71
N GLN A 59 9.11 -0.48 -8.17
CA GLN A 59 9.73 -1.54 -8.97
C GLN A 59 8.86 -2.79 -9.12
N ARG A 60 7.99 -3.08 -8.14
CA ARG A 60 7.27 -4.35 -8.06
C ARG A 60 5.75 -4.20 -8.09
N VAL A 61 5.22 -3.08 -7.59
CA VAL A 61 3.77 -2.87 -7.47
C VAL A 61 3.23 -2.06 -8.64
N ILE A 62 3.66 -0.81 -8.81
CA ILE A 62 3.16 0.10 -9.86
C ILE A 62 3.18 -0.52 -11.28
N PRO A 63 4.23 -1.27 -11.71
CA PRO A 63 4.25 -1.87 -13.03
C PRO A 63 3.13 -2.89 -13.31
N ARG A 64 2.40 -3.35 -12.29
CA ARG A 64 1.26 -4.27 -12.40
C ARG A 64 -0.08 -3.56 -12.66
N PHE A 65 -0.14 -2.22 -12.60
CA PHE A 65 -1.35 -1.40 -12.74
C PHE A 65 -1.35 -0.56 -14.04
N LYS A 66 -0.89 -1.14 -15.16
CA LYS A 66 -0.93 -0.46 -16.47
C LYS A 66 -2.33 -0.11 -16.93
#